data_AF-A0A3B5M833-F1
#
_entry.id   AF-A0A3B5M833-F1
#
_cell.length_a   1.000
_cell.length_b   1.000
_cell.length_c   1.000
_cell.angle_alpha   90.00
_cell.angle_beta   90.00
_cell.angle_gamma   90.00
#
_symmetry.space_group_name_H-M   'P 1'
#
loop_
_entity.id
_entity.type
_entity.pdbx_description
1 polymer ?
#
loop_
_entity_poly.entity_id
_entity_poly.type
_entity_poly.pdbx_seq_one_letter_code
_entity_poly.pdbx_strand_id
1 'polypeptide(L)'
;MKELSILKAFEESRAYKAVWGGASNQDGAIANQPPTSRVVDQREQMMMSGGHIRRVMDDAREDEMEENLAHVGSIVGNLKSMALDIGNELESQKDQIIRITEANLNVSRIDAANQKANNLMRR
;
A
#
# COMPACT_ATOMS: atom_id res chain seq x y z
N MET A 1 -5.23 -1.15 -22.78
CA MET A 1 -4.00 -1.97 -22.61
C MET A 1 -3.04 -1.43 -21.56
N LYS A 2 -2.74 -0.11 -21.50
CA LYS A 2 -1.81 0.44 -20.48
C LYS A 2 -2.28 0.31 -19.02
N GLU A 3 -3.57 0.46 -18.74
CA GLU A 3 -4.10 0.31 -17.38
C GLU A 3 -4.02 -1.14 -16.87
N LEU A 4 -4.31 -2.12 -17.73
CA LEU A 4 -4.20 -3.54 -17.40
C LEU A 4 -2.76 -3.94 -17.03
N SER A 5 -1.76 -3.34 -17.69
CA SER A 5 -0.34 -3.60 -17.38
C SER A 5 0.11 -2.97 -16.05
N ILE A 6 -0.48 -1.84 -15.65
CA ILE A 6 -0.14 -1.16 -14.39
C ILE A 6 -0.69 -1.95 -13.21
N LEU A 7 -1.94 -2.40 -13.29
CA LEU A 7 -2.56 -3.25 -12.27
C LEU A 7 -1.78 -4.55 -12.07
N LYS A 8 -1.40 -5.20 -13.18
CA LYS A 8 -0.60 -6.42 -13.14
C LYS A 8 0.78 -6.19 -12.51
N ALA A 9 1.44 -5.08 -12.83
CA ALA A 9 2.73 -4.73 -12.23
C ALA A 9 2.62 -4.44 -10.72
N PHE A 10 1.51 -3.85 -10.28
CA PHE A 10 1.22 -3.62 -8.86
C PHE A 10 0.99 -4.94 -8.10
N GLU A 11 0.16 -5.84 -8.65
CA GLU A 11 -0.08 -7.17 -8.09
C GLU A 11 1.20 -8.04 -8.05
N GLU A 12 2.10 -7.84 -9.01
CA GLU A 12 3.37 -8.56 -9.05
C GLU A 12 4.44 -7.95 -8.12
N SER A 13 4.20 -6.75 -7.58
CA SER A 13 5.14 -6.02 -6.73
C SER A 13 5.44 -6.75 -5.42
N ARG A 14 6.65 -6.52 -4.89
CA ARG A 14 7.06 -7.09 -3.59
C ARG A 14 6.17 -6.63 -2.44
N ALA A 15 5.70 -5.38 -2.48
CA ALA A 15 4.80 -4.82 -1.48
C ALA A 15 3.45 -5.53 -1.49
N TYR A 16 2.84 -5.72 -2.66
CA TYR A 16 1.58 -6.44 -2.78
C TYR A 16 1.73 -7.91 -2.37
N LYS A 17 2.76 -8.60 -2.86
CA LYS A 17 2.99 -10.02 -2.52
C LYS A 17 3.29 -10.24 -1.04
N ALA A 18 3.96 -9.31 -0.37
CA ALA A 18 4.21 -9.40 1.07
C ALA A 18 2.92 -9.32 1.91
N VAL A 19 1.88 -8.66 1.39
CA VAL A 19 0.61 -8.43 2.09
C VAL A 19 -0.50 -9.39 1.65
N TRP A 20 -0.54 -9.75 0.37
CA TRP A 20 -1.65 -10.48 -0.27
C TRP A 20 -1.21 -11.72 -1.07
N GLY A 21 0.09 -11.95 -1.23
CA GLY A 21 0.65 -13.03 -2.07
C GLY A 21 0.51 -14.45 -1.52
N GLY A 22 -0.02 -14.61 -0.29
CA GLY A 22 -0.24 -15.92 0.34
C GLY A 22 -1.56 -16.61 -0.06
N ALA A 23 -2.42 -15.95 -0.86
CA ALA A 23 -3.82 -16.32 -1.01
C ALA A 23 -4.12 -17.40 -2.07
N SER A 24 -3.14 -17.96 -2.77
CA SER A 24 -3.45 -18.75 -3.97
C SER A 24 -3.91 -20.20 -3.72
N ASN A 25 -3.91 -20.72 -2.49
CA ASN A 25 -4.41 -22.06 -2.20
C ASN A 25 -4.86 -22.19 -0.72
N GLN A 26 -6.10 -21.80 -0.40
CA GLN A 26 -6.85 -22.41 0.70
C GLN A 26 -8.31 -21.95 0.67
N ASP A 27 -9.17 -22.94 0.51
CA ASP A 27 -10.62 -22.88 0.42
C ASP A 27 -11.22 -22.53 1.79
N GLY A 28 -12.20 -21.62 1.81
CA GLY A 28 -13.26 -21.60 2.81
C GLY A 28 -13.08 -20.92 4.17
N ALA A 29 -11.91 -20.41 4.56
CA ALA A 29 -11.77 -19.67 5.83
C ALA A 29 -10.90 -18.44 5.65
N ILE A 30 -11.17 -17.38 6.42
CA ILE A 30 -10.32 -16.18 6.59
C ILE A 30 -9.06 -16.57 7.39
N ALA A 31 -8.45 -17.70 7.06
CA ALA A 31 -7.14 -18.10 7.49
C ALA A 31 -6.22 -17.72 6.32
N ASN A 32 -5.24 -16.85 6.58
CA ASN A 32 -4.06 -16.56 5.75
C ASN A 32 -3.86 -15.05 5.50
N GLN A 33 -3.79 -14.29 6.60
CA GLN A 33 -2.97 -13.09 6.60
C GLN A 33 -1.49 -13.47 6.64
N PRO A 34 -0.62 -12.75 5.92
CA PRO A 34 0.82 -12.98 5.98
C PRO A 34 1.33 -12.77 7.41
N PRO A 35 2.37 -13.51 7.85
CA PRO A 35 3.01 -13.26 9.12
C PRO A 35 3.49 -11.81 9.16
N THR A 36 3.15 -11.11 10.23
CA THR A 36 3.54 -9.72 10.47
C THR A 36 5.08 -9.63 10.50
N SER A 37 5.70 -9.34 9.35
CA SER A 37 7.16 -9.21 9.23
C SER A 37 7.70 -7.85 9.69
N ARG A 38 6.86 -7.02 10.32
CA ARG A 38 7.30 -5.82 11.02
C ARG A 38 7.28 -6.13 12.51
N VAL A 39 8.40 -5.84 13.17
CA VAL A 39 8.53 -5.90 14.62
C VAL A 39 7.36 -5.12 15.20
N VAL A 40 6.34 -5.83 15.67
CA VAL A 40 5.22 -5.22 16.38
C VAL A 40 5.88 -4.55 17.57
N ASP A 41 5.85 -3.22 17.63
CA ASP A 41 6.33 -2.49 18.81
C ASP A 41 5.62 -3.12 20.02
N GLN A 42 6.38 -3.54 21.02
CA GLN A 42 5.89 -4.31 22.17
C GLN A 42 4.79 -3.54 22.94
N ARG A 43 4.62 -2.24 22.65
CA ARG A 43 3.51 -1.40 23.11
C ARG A 43 2.18 -1.61 22.41
N GLU A 44 2.15 -2.03 21.14
CA GLU A 44 0.89 -2.38 20.44
C GLU A 44 0.46 -3.82 20.71
N GLN A 45 1.32 -4.61 21.37
CA GLN A 45 1.00 -5.91 21.94
C GLN A 45 0.37 -5.79 23.34
N MET A 46 -0.26 -4.66 23.66
CA MET A 46 -1.27 -4.61 24.71
C MET A 46 -2.50 -5.36 24.20
N MET A 47 -2.37 -6.68 24.10
CA MET A 47 -3.50 -7.58 24.03
C MET A 47 -4.37 -7.23 25.24
N MET A 48 -5.53 -6.66 24.95
CA MET A 48 -6.59 -6.46 25.93
C MET A 48 -6.68 -7.75 26.75
N SER A 49 -6.35 -7.68 28.04
CA SER A 49 -6.27 -8.85 28.92
C SER A 49 -7.65 -9.50 29.17
N GLY A 50 -8.68 -9.08 28.45
CA GLY A 50 -9.96 -9.75 28.32
C GLY A 50 -10.33 -9.76 26.83
N GLY A 51 -10.97 -10.84 26.38
CA GLY A 51 -11.43 -11.00 25.00
C GLY A 51 -12.16 -9.76 24.45
N HIS A 52 -12.23 -9.66 23.13
CA HIS A 52 -12.85 -8.57 22.40
C HIS A 52 -14.33 -8.40 22.77
N ILE A 53 -14.99 -9.47 23.23
CA ILE A 53 -16.36 -9.40 23.74
C ILE A 53 -16.47 -9.76 25.22
N ARG A 54 -17.47 -9.15 25.88
CA ARG A 54 -17.96 -9.62 27.16
C ARG A 54 -18.94 -10.77 26.93
N ARG A 55 -18.56 -11.97 27.38
CA ARG A 55 -19.41 -13.17 27.34
C ARG A 55 -20.61 -13.05 28.29
N VAL A 56 -21.77 -13.54 27.86
CA VAL A 56 -23.01 -13.56 28.65
C VAL A 56 -23.59 -14.96 28.70
N MET A 57 -23.72 -15.62 27.53
CA MET A 57 -24.31 -16.96 27.44
C MET A 57 -23.26 -18.07 27.26
N ASP A 58 -22.00 -17.72 26.97
CA ASP A 58 -20.90 -18.67 26.75
C ASP A 58 -21.27 -19.74 25.71
N ASP A 59 -21.89 -19.28 24.62
CA ASP A 59 -22.36 -20.11 23.52
C ASP A 59 -21.43 -20.02 22.30
N ALA A 60 -21.60 -20.96 21.37
CA ALA A 60 -20.78 -21.03 20.16
C ALA A 60 -20.86 -19.76 19.28
N ARG A 61 -21.93 -18.97 19.42
CA ARG A 61 -22.06 -17.70 18.71
C ARG A 61 -21.16 -16.63 19.32
N GLU A 62 -21.05 -16.56 20.64
CA GLU A 62 -20.07 -15.71 21.32
C GLU A 62 -18.62 -16.11 20.97
N ASP A 63 -18.34 -17.41 20.84
CA ASP A 63 -17.03 -17.88 20.36
C ASP A 63 -16.72 -17.41 18.93
N GLU A 64 -17.67 -17.53 18.00
CA GLU A 64 -17.50 -17.07 16.61
C GLU A 64 -17.30 -15.54 16.55
N MET A 65 -18.01 -14.77 17.39
CA MET A 65 -17.82 -13.33 17.47
C MET A 65 -16.42 -12.94 17.98
N GLU A 66 -15.90 -13.66 18.97
CA GLU A 66 -14.54 -13.44 19.48
C GLU A 66 -13.49 -13.77 18.40
N GLU A 67 -13.64 -14.88 17.68
CA GLU A 67 -12.76 -15.26 16.57
C GLU A 67 -12.80 -14.22 15.44
N ASN A 68 -14.00 -13.82 15.02
CA ASN A 68 -14.18 -12.81 13.98
C ASN A 68 -13.55 -11.46 14.38
N LEU A 69 -13.69 -11.04 15.62
CA LEU A 69 -13.10 -9.78 16.10
C LEU A 69 -11.58 -9.85 16.21
N ALA A 70 -11.01 -11.00 16.60
CA ALA A 70 -9.58 -11.21 16.55
C ALA A 70 -9.05 -11.10 15.10
N HIS A 71 -9.74 -11.72 14.13
CA HIS A 71 -9.40 -11.58 12.72
C HIS A 71 -9.50 -10.12 12.23
N VAL A 72 -10.59 -9.42 12.59
CA VAL A 72 -10.75 -7.99 12.25
C VAL A 72 -9.62 -7.15 12.84
N GLY A 73 -9.19 -7.40 14.09
CA GLY A 73 -8.07 -6.69 14.71
C GLY A 73 -6.78 -6.83 13.90
N SER A 74 -6.50 -8.04 13.41
CA SER A 74 -5.36 -8.29 12.54
C SER A 74 -5.51 -7.62 11.17
N ILE A 75 -6.71 -7.61 10.56
CA ILE A 75 -6.98 -6.91 9.29
C ILE A 75 -6.76 -5.40 9.45
N VAL A 76 -7.20 -4.82 10.57
CA VAL A 76 -6.97 -3.40 10.90
C VAL A 76 -5.48 -3.10 10.99
N GLY A 77 -4.68 -3.99 11.60
CA GLY A 77 -3.22 -3.86 11.64
C GLY A 77 -2.58 -3.83 10.23
N ASN A 78 -3.05 -4.68 9.33
CA ASN A 78 -2.60 -4.69 7.94
C ASN A 78 -3.02 -3.41 7.19
N LEU A 79 -4.28 -2.96 7.35
CA LEU A 79 -4.77 -1.71 6.77
C LEU A 79 -3.96 -0.50 7.25
N LYS A 80 -3.61 -0.44 8.54
CA LYS A 80 -2.73 0.59 9.11
C LYS A 80 -1.35 0.56 8.44
N SER A 81 -0.77 -0.62 8.29
CA SER A 81 0.53 -0.77 7.62
C SER A 81 0.48 -0.31 6.15
N MET A 82 -0.58 -0.67 5.41
CA MET A 82 -0.78 -0.20 4.04
C MET A 82 -0.98 1.32 3.97
N ALA A 83 -1.73 1.91 4.90
CA ALA A 83 -1.92 3.36 4.93
C ALA A 83 -0.58 4.10 5.13
N LEU A 84 0.32 3.57 5.96
CA LEU A 84 1.66 4.12 6.15
C LEU A 84 2.50 3.98 4.88
N ASP A 85 2.53 2.79 4.28
CA ASP A 85 3.32 2.54 3.06
C ASP A 85 2.82 3.39 1.88
N ILE A 86 1.49 3.49 1.69
CA ILE A 86 0.87 4.33 0.66
C ILE A 86 1.15 5.81 0.93
N GLY A 87 1.10 6.25 2.19
CA GLY A 87 1.45 7.62 2.56
C GLY A 87 2.87 8.00 2.15
N ASN A 88 3.83 7.13 2.46
CA ASN A 88 5.24 7.34 2.10
C ASN A 88 5.44 7.31 0.57
N GLU A 89 4.77 6.40 -0.13
CA GLU A 89 4.86 6.29 -1.58
C GLU A 89 4.26 7.53 -2.27
N LEU A 90 3.14 8.07 -1.77
CA LEU A 90 2.57 9.33 -2.28
C LEU A 90 3.51 10.51 -2.08
N GLU A 91 4.22 10.58 -0.94
CA GLU A 91 5.21 11.63 -0.70
C GLU A 91 6.41 11.52 -1.65
N SER A 92 6.93 10.31 -1.86
CA SER A 92 7.99 10.04 -2.83
C SER A 92 7.57 10.43 -4.26
N GLN A 93 6.36 10.05 -4.67
CA GLN A 93 5.81 10.40 -5.98
C GLN A 93 5.57 11.90 -6.13
N LYS A 94 5.13 12.60 -5.08
CA LYS A 94 5.02 14.07 -5.08
C LYS A 94 6.36 14.73 -5.42
N ASP A 95 7.44 14.30 -4.77
CA ASP A 95 8.78 14.85 -5.02
C ASP A 95 9.28 14.51 -6.42
N GLN A 96 8.95 13.32 -6.94
CA GLN A 96 9.23 12.96 -8.32
C GLN A 96 8.47 13.84 -9.32
N ILE A 97 7.20 14.14 -9.08
CA ILE A 97 6.40 15.05 -9.91
C ILE A 97 7.01 16.45 -9.93
N ILE A 98 7.52 16.95 -8.81
CA ILE A 98 8.21 18.24 -8.74
C ILE A 98 9.44 18.23 -9.66
N ARG A 99 10.29 17.20 -9.57
CA ARG A 99 11.47 17.04 -10.46
C ARG A 99 11.09 16.94 -11.94
N ILE A 100 10.01 16.24 -12.27
CA ILE A 100 9.50 16.18 -13.65
C ILE A 100 8.99 17.55 -14.11
N THR A 101 8.34 18.30 -13.22
CA THR A 101 7.84 19.64 -13.54
C THR A 101 9.00 20.59 -13.86
N GLU A 102 10.13 20.48 -13.16
CA GLU A 102 11.35 21.22 -13.51
C GLU A 102 11.87 20.88 -14.91
N ALA A 103 11.65 19.66 -15.42
CA ALA A 103 11.99 19.30 -16.79
C ALA A 103 11.20 20.12 -17.84
N ASN A 104 10.04 20.69 -17.50
CA ASN A 104 9.34 21.63 -18.40
C ASN A 104 10.18 22.89 -18.67
N LEU A 105 11.10 23.27 -17.77
CA LEU A 105 12.06 24.36 -18.05
C LEU A 105 13.01 24.01 -19.21
N ASN A 106 13.24 22.72 -19.47
CA ASN A 106 14.01 22.30 -20.63
C ASN A 106 13.26 22.58 -21.94
N VAL A 107 11.92 22.61 -21.94
CA VAL A 107 11.13 23.01 -23.12
C VAL A 107 11.47 24.44 -23.50
N SER A 108 11.41 25.39 -22.56
CA SER A 108 11.79 26.78 -22.82
C SER A 108 13.25 26.94 -23.28
N ARG A 109 14.17 26.13 -22.75
CA ARG A 109 15.58 26.13 -23.18
C ARG A 109 15.72 25.60 -24.61
N ILE A 110 15.01 24.53 -24.96
CA ILE A 110 15.00 23.95 -26.30
C ILE A 110 14.38 24.94 -27.29
N ASP A 111 13.29 25.61 -26.93
CA ASP A 111 12.64 26.60 -27.80
C ASP A 111 13.56 27.80 -28.07
N ALA A 112 14.24 28.31 -27.04
CA ALA A 112 15.23 29.38 -27.20
C ALA A 112 16.42 28.94 -28.07
N ALA A 113 16.92 27.72 -27.88
CA ALA A 113 17.98 27.15 -28.71
C ALA A 113 17.53 26.99 -30.17
N ASN A 114 16.31 26.51 -30.40
CA ASN A 114 15.70 26.35 -31.73
C ASN A 114 15.51 27.70 -32.44
N GLN A 115 15.03 28.74 -31.74
CA GLN A 115 14.94 30.09 -32.29
C GLN A 115 16.32 30.60 -32.73
N LYS A 116 17.34 30.43 -31.87
CA LYS A 116 18.71 30.84 -32.19
C LYS A 116 19.28 30.10 -33.40
N ALA A 117 19.06 28.79 -33.48
CA ALA A 117 19.50 27.97 -34.62
C ALA A 117 18.80 28.39 -35.92
N ASN A 118 17.48 28.62 -35.89
CA ASN A 118 16.72 29.08 -37.06
C ASN A 118 17.19 30.45 -37.57
N ASN A 119 17.55 31.36 -36.68
CA ASN A 119 18.10 32.66 -37.06
C ASN A 119 19.49 32.55 -37.71
N LEU A 120 20.29 31.57 -37.30
CA LEU A 120 21.59 31.28 -37.91
C LEU A 120 21.46 30.60 -39.28
N MET A 121 20.47 29.71 -39.45
CA MET A 121 20.19 29.03 -40.73
C MET A 121 19.63 29.96 -41.81
N ARG A 122 19.06 31.10 -41.43
CA ARG A 122 18.53 32.13 -42.34
C ARG A 122 19.56 33.18 -42.77
N ARG A 123 20.80 33.08 -42.28
CA ARG A 123 21.94 33.88 -42.75
C ARG A 123 22.68 33.13 -43.84
#